data_AF-R4KEC8-F1
#
_entry.id   AF-R4KEC8-F1
#
_cell.length_a   1.000
_cell.length_b   1.000
_cell.length_c   1.000
_cell.angle_alpha   90.00
_cell.angle_beta   90.00
_cell.angle_gamma   90.00
#
_symmetry.space_group_name_H-M   'P 1'
#
loop_
_entity.id
_entity.type
_entity.pdbx_description
1 polymer ?
#
loop_
_entity_poly.entity_id
_entity_poly.type
_entity_poly.pdbx_seq_one_letter_code
_entity_poly.pdbx_strand_id
1 'polypeptide(L)' 'MPRKVNVDVNRAKQLYEKYGTLSRAALSLDCSPTHLKKVLVNAGVEINPYKAEKWNMKSGGWNNG' A
#
# COMPACT_ATOMS: atom_id res chain seq x y z
N MET A 1 -19.41 0.47 15.69
CA MET A 1 -19.84 -0.65 14.82
C MET A 1 -18.81 -0.80 13.70
N PRO A 2 -18.15 -1.95 13.49
CA PRO A 2 -17.29 -2.12 12.33
C PRO A 2 -18.15 -2.12 11.06
N ARG A 3 -18.00 -1.11 10.20
CA ARG A 3 -18.63 -1.13 8.88
C ARG A 3 -17.97 -2.25 8.07
N LYS A 4 -18.75 -3.25 7.67
CA LYS A 4 -18.28 -4.31 6.77
C LYS A 4 -18.14 -3.69 5.37
N VAL A 5 -16.96 -3.18 5.04
CA VAL A 5 -16.68 -2.61 3.73
C VAL A 5 -16.55 -3.78 2.75
N ASN A 6 -17.57 -3.95 1.90
CA ASN A 6 -17.55 -4.94 0.84
C ASN A 6 -16.80 -4.34 -0.36
N VAL A 7 -15.50 -4.64 -0.46
CA VAL A 7 -14.65 -4.14 -1.54
C VAL A 7 -14.83 -5.01 -2.77
N ASP A 8 -15.32 -4.41 -3.86
CA ASP A 8 -15.32 -5.08 -5.17
C ASP A 8 -13.88 -5.29 -5.66
N VAL A 9 -13.53 -6.54 -5.93
CA VAL A 9 -12.18 -6.96 -6.30
C VAL A 9 -11.77 -6.40 -7.66
N ASN A 10 -12.67 -6.35 -8.64
CA ASN A 10 -12.37 -5.83 -9.98
C ASN A 10 -12.10 -4.33 -9.91
N ARG A 11 -12.92 -3.60 -9.15
CA ARG A 11 -12.72 -2.17 -8.92
C ARG A 11 -11.43 -1.90 -8.14
N ALA A 12 -11.08 -2.74 -7.17
CA ALA A 12 -9.81 -2.67 -6.47
C ALA A 12 -8.60 -2.86 -7.40
N LYS A 13 -8.65 -3.81 -8.33
CA LYS A 13 -7.60 -4.01 -9.35
C LYS A 13 -7.45 -2.77 -10.23
N GLN A 14 -8.53 -2.27 -10.81
CA GLN A 14 -8.50 -1.09 -11.68
C GLN A 14 -7.94 0.15 -10.97
N LEU A 15 -8.31 0.37 -9.71
CA LEU A 15 -7.81 1.51 -8.94
C LEU A 15 -6.34 1.34 -8.57
N TYR A 16 -5.91 0.12 -8.23
CA TYR A 16 -4.50 -0.16 -7.96
C TYR A 16 -3.64 0.05 -9.21
N GLU A 17 -4.08 -0.44 -10.38
CA GLU A 17 -3.39 -0.20 -11.65
C GLU A 17 -3.38 1.28 -12.04
N LYS A 18 -4.51 1.98 -11.84
CA LYS A 18 -4.62 3.42 -12.15
C LYS A 18 -3.70 4.30 -11.30
N TYR A 19 -3.58 4.01 -10.00
CA TYR A 19 -2.81 4.87 -9.09
C TYR A 19 -1.41 4.35 -8.77
N GLY A 20 -1.12 3.08 -9.05
CA GLY A 20 0.14 2.42 -8.71
C GLY A 20 0.41 2.27 -7.21
N THR A 21 -0.50 2.70 -6.33
CA THR A 21 -0.29 2.71 -4.88
C THR A 21 -1.53 2.25 -4.12
N LEU A 22 -1.32 1.41 -3.09
CA LEU A 22 -2.40 0.90 -2.25
C LEU A 22 -3.10 2.00 -1.46
N SER A 23 -2.37 3.00 -0.95
CA SER A 23 -2.94 4.07 -0.13
C SER A 23 -3.96 4.89 -0.92
N ARG A 24 -3.65 5.24 -2.18
CA ARG A 24 -4.55 6.04 -3.02
C ARG A 24 -5.77 5.23 -3.50
N ALA A 25 -5.56 3.96 -3.83
CA ALA A 25 -6.65 3.06 -4.18
C ALA A 25 -7.60 2.80 -3.00
N ALA A 26 -7.07 2.62 -1.79
CA ALA A 26 -7.85 2.38 -0.59
C ALA A 26 -8.70 3.60 -0.18
N LEU A 27 -8.14 4.81 -0.30
CA LEU A 27 -8.89 6.06 -0.11
C LEU A 27 -10.07 6.19 -1.07
N SER A 28 -9.91 5.74 -2.33
CA SER A 28 -10.99 5.77 -3.32
C SER A 28 -12.09 4.74 -3.06
N LEU A 29 -11.81 3.73 -2.21
CA LEU A 29 -12.72 2.63 -1.86
C LEU A 29 -13.27 2.75 -0.42
N ASP A 30 -12.94 3.83 0.28
CA ASP A 30 -13.30 4.04 1.69
C ASP A 30 -12.87 2.85 2.59
N CYS A 31 -11.69 2.28 2.32
CA CYS A 31 -11.16 1.12 3.06
C CYS A 31 -9.73 1.35 3.53
N SER A 32 -9.27 0.52 4.48
CA SER A 32 -7.87 0.61 4.93
C SER A 32 -6.92 -0.02 3.90
N PRO A 33 -5.70 0.52 3.71
CA PRO A 33 -4.71 -0.05 2.80
C PRO A 33 -4.38 -1.51 3.13
N THR A 34 -4.37 -1.86 4.42
CA THR A 34 -4.17 -3.23 4.91
C THR A 34 -5.30 -4.16 4.48
N HIS A 35 -6.55 -3.69 4.49
CA HIS A 35 -7.69 -4.46 4.01
C HIS A 35 -7.63 -4.63 2.49
N LEU A 36 -7.37 -3.54 1.74
CA LEU A 36 -7.20 -3.60 0.30
C LEU A 36 -6.11 -4.59 -0.12
N LYS A 37 -4.96 -4.59 0.59
CA LYS A 37 -3.89 -5.56 0.38
C LYS A 37 -4.38 -7.00 0.52
N LYS A 38 -5.12 -7.32 1.58
CA LYS A 38 -5.67 -8.67 1.79
C LYS A 38 -6.63 -9.08 0.67
N VAL A 39 -7.50 -8.15 0.24
CA VAL A 39 -8.46 -8.40 -0.85
C VAL A 39 -7.73 -8.71 -2.15
N LEU A 40 -6.74 -7.89 -2.51
CA LEU A 40 -5.95 -8.06 -3.74
C LEU A 40 -5.11 -9.34 -3.72
N VAL A 41 -4.44 -9.65 -2.60
CA VAL A 41 -3.65 -10.89 -2.45
C VAL A 41 -4.55 -12.13 -2.52
N ASN A 42 -5.69 -12.13 -1.82
CA ASN A 42 -6.66 -13.24 -1.89
C ASN A 42 -7.24 -13.42 -3.31
N ALA A 43 -7.29 -12.35 -4.10
CA ALA A 43 -7.70 -12.37 -5.49
C ALA A 43 -6.58 -12.71 -6.49
N GLY A 44 -5.40 -13.11 -6.00
CA GLY A 44 -4.25 -13.50 -6.82
C GLY A 44 -3.48 -12.33 -7.45
N VAL A 45 -3.65 -11.11 -6.95
CA VAL A 45 -2.90 -9.94 -7.44
C VAL A 45 -1.57 -9.86 -6.70
N GLU A 46 -0.47 -9.93 -7.43
CA GLU A 46 0.85 -9.67 -6.87
C GLU A 46 1.01 -8.18 -6.56
N ILE A 47 1.12 -7.89 -5.27
CA ILE A 47 1.41 -6.54 -4.80
C ILE A 47 2.91 -6.45 -4.59
N ASN A 48 3.60 -5.75 -5.49
CA ASN A 48 5.00 -5.44 -5.29
C ASN A 48 5.14 -4.53 -4.06
N PRO A 49 5.80 -4.99 -2.98
CA PRO A 49 6.13 -4.09 -1.89
C PRO A 49 7.11 -3.05 -2.45
N TYR A 50 6.75 -1.77 -2.35
CA TYR A 50 7.71 -0.70 -2.60
C TYR A 50 8.90 -0.90 -1.65
N LYS A 51 10.02 -1.42 -2.17
CA LYS A 51 11.29 -1.39 -1.49
C LYS A 51 11.77 0.04 -1.58
N ALA A 52 11.56 0.81 -0.51
CA ALA A 52 12.31 2.04 -0.36
C ALA A 52 13.79 1.68 -0.46
N GLU A 53 14.50 2.26 -1.44
CA GLU A 53 15.95 2.21 -1.43
C GLU A 53 16.37 2.71 -0.06
N LYS A 54 17.07 1.87 0.71
CA LYS A 54 17.69 2.30 1.95
C LYS A 54 18.60 3.44 1.55
N TRP A 55 18.20 4.67 1.82
CA TRP A 55 19.10 5.79 1.84
C TRP A 55 20.19 5.37 2.82
N ASN A 56 21.34 4.98 2.29
CA ASN A 56 22.54 4.70 3.06
C ASN A 56 22.99 6.06 3.58
N MET A 57 22.27 6.57 4.57
CA MET A 57 22.69 7.69 5.39
C MET A 57 23.94 7.17 6.10
N LYS A 58 25.10 7.36 5.45
CA LYS A 58 26.36 7.50 6.16
C LYS A 58 26.11 8.63 7.14
N SER A 59 25.74 8.26 8.36
CA SER A 59 25.83 9.09 9.54
C SER A 59 27.28 9.53 9.62
N GLY A 60 27.59 10.67 9.00
CA GLY A 60 28.85 11.36 9.19
C GLY A 60 29.00 11.57 10.68
N GLY A 61 29.99 10.92 11.27
CA GLY A 61 30.31 11.10 12.68
C GLY A 61 30.50 12.59 12.94
N TRP A 62 29.65 13.15 13.81
CA TRP A 62 30.00 14.37 14.50
C TRP A 62 31.11 14.02 15.49
N ASN A 63 32.37 14.23 15.07
CA ASN A 63 33.47 14.39 16.01
C ASN A 63 33.31 15.75 16.69
N ASN A 64 33.06 15.73 17.98
CA ASN A 64 33.20 16.88 18.88
C ASN A 64 34.09 16.43 20.04
N GLY A 65 35.30 16.98 20.10
CA GLY A 65 36.22 16.84 21.24
C GLY A 65 37.38 15.90 20.99
#